data_AF-A0A453NA13-F1
#
_entry.id   AF-A0A453NA13-F1
#
_cell.length_a   1.000
_cell.length_b   1.000
_cell.length_c   1.000
_cell.angle_alpha   90.00
_cell.angle_beta   90.00
_cell.angle_gamma   90.00
#
_symmetry.space_group_name_H-M   'P 1'
#
loop_
_entity.id
_entity.type
_entity.pdbx_description
1 polymer ?
#
loop_
_entity_poly.entity_id
_entity_poly.type
_entity_poly.pdbx_seq_one_letter_code
_entity_poly.pdbx_strand_id
1 'polypeptide(L)'
;GLLPASPASGRQRLARSLLCSVPPSRRRIPCSRWQNLFATALGMSSSSTVEGKDGEFTEVVVVRHGETSWNASRIIQGHLDAELNEIGRQQAVAVAHRLSKEAKPAAIYSSDLKRAAETARTIAKFCNLPNVVFDPALRERHIGDVQGLTLQDAVKEKPEAYKAFMSHKRNQQIPGGGESLDQLSERCVSCLYKIVEKHRG
;
A
#
# COMPACT_ATOMS: atom_id res chain seq x y z
N GLY A 1 -23.84 15.15 44.23
CA GLY A 1 -22.92 16.08 43.55
C GLY A 1 -22.67 15.57 42.15
N LEU A 2 -23.34 16.16 41.17
CA LEU A 2 -23.12 15.92 39.74
C LEU A 2 -22.09 16.94 39.26
N LEU A 3 -20.95 16.48 38.72
CA LEU A 3 -20.05 17.32 37.92
C LEU A 3 -20.15 16.91 36.45
N PRO A 4 -20.06 17.88 35.52
CA PRO A 4 -20.59 17.75 34.17
C PRO A 4 -19.60 17.15 33.18
N ALA A 5 -20.13 16.50 32.15
CA ALA A 5 -19.41 16.07 30.97
C ALA A 5 -18.94 17.28 30.14
N SER A 6 -17.67 17.27 29.75
CA SER A 6 -17.06 18.24 28.83
C SER A 6 -17.45 17.93 27.37
N PRO A 7 -17.80 18.92 26.54
CA PRO A 7 -18.16 18.67 25.15
C PRO A 7 -16.89 18.61 24.28
N ALA A 8 -16.51 17.41 23.85
CA ALA A 8 -15.53 17.25 22.78
C ALA A 8 -16.10 17.82 21.48
N SER A 9 -15.53 18.96 21.08
CA SER A 9 -15.89 19.78 19.93
C SER A 9 -15.88 19.02 18.59
N GLY A 10 -16.84 19.37 17.74
CA GLY A 10 -17.21 18.72 16.47
C GLY A 10 -16.19 18.73 15.33
N ARG A 11 -14.88 18.84 15.59
CA ARG A 11 -13.83 18.64 14.56
C ARG A 11 -13.36 17.20 14.41
N GLN A 12 -13.58 16.33 15.39
CA GLN A 12 -13.13 14.93 15.34
C GLN A 12 -14.02 14.00 14.49
N ARG A 13 -15.25 14.42 14.16
CA ARG A 13 -16.19 13.62 13.36
C ARG A 13 -15.86 13.61 11.85
N LEU A 14 -15.12 14.60 11.35
CA LEU A 14 -14.82 14.73 9.91
C LEU A 14 -13.68 13.82 9.43
N ALA A 15 -12.75 13.40 10.31
CA ALA A 15 -11.62 12.55 9.91
C ALA A 15 -11.99 11.06 9.72
N ARG A 16 -13.10 10.59 10.32
CA ARG A 16 -13.56 9.18 10.21
C ARG A 16 -14.18 8.84 8.84
N SER A 17 -14.59 9.84 8.06
CA SER A 17 -15.25 9.65 6.75
C SER A 17 -14.27 9.57 5.56
N LEU A 18 -13.02 10.01 5.75
CA LEU A 18 -12.06 10.15 4.64
C LEU A 18 -11.37 8.85 4.22
N LEU A 19 -11.33 7.83 5.08
CA LEU A 19 -10.67 6.55 4.76
C LEU A 19 -11.54 5.62 3.88
N CYS A 20 -12.86 5.80 3.87
CA CYS A 20 -13.78 5.14 2.93
C CYS A 20 -13.93 5.89 1.60
N SER A 21 -13.39 7.10 1.47
CA SER A 21 -13.64 7.99 0.33
C SER A 21 -12.41 8.34 -0.50
N VAL A 22 -11.23 7.78 -0.20
CA VAL A 22 -10.14 7.78 -1.19
C VAL A 22 -10.47 6.69 -2.22
N PRO A 23 -10.89 7.04 -3.45
CA PRO A 23 -11.15 6.04 -4.47
C PRO A 23 -9.87 5.23 -4.70
N PRO A 24 -9.97 3.93 -5.04
CA PRO A 24 -8.84 3.19 -5.55
C PRO A 24 -8.18 4.01 -6.64
N SER A 25 -6.87 4.24 -6.55
CA SER A 25 -6.17 5.00 -7.58
C SER A 25 -6.11 4.13 -8.83
N ARG A 26 -7.01 4.37 -9.79
CA ARG A 26 -6.98 3.73 -11.11
C ARG A 26 -5.94 4.47 -11.95
N ARG A 27 -4.94 3.73 -12.45
CA ARG A 27 -4.04 4.23 -13.50
C ARG A 27 -4.15 3.31 -14.70
N ARG A 28 -4.49 3.89 -15.85
CA ARG A 28 -4.32 3.25 -17.15
C ARG A 28 -2.94 3.60 -17.66
N ILE A 29 -2.07 2.61 -17.80
CA ILE A 29 -0.70 2.82 -18.27
C ILE A 29 -0.54 2.03 -19.57
N PRO A 30 -0.30 2.71 -20.72
CA PRO A 30 -0.11 2.03 -22.00
C PRO A 30 1.04 1.03 -21.93
N CYS A 31 0.89 -0.15 -22.54
CA CYS A 31 1.92 -1.19 -22.54
C CYS A 31 3.29 -0.66 -23.03
N SER A 32 3.29 0.25 -23.99
CA SER A 32 4.50 0.91 -24.54
C SER A 32 5.21 1.87 -23.57
N ARG A 33 4.50 2.48 -22.62
CA ARG A 33 5.08 3.47 -21.69
C ARG A 33 5.85 2.81 -20.53
N TRP A 34 5.63 1.53 -20.29
CA TRP A 34 6.36 0.71 -19.32
C TRP A 34 7.81 0.47 -19.73
N GLN A 35 8.09 0.32 -21.03
CA GLN A 35 9.46 0.08 -21.52
C GLN A 35 10.38 1.31 -21.31
N ASN A 36 9.85 2.53 -21.43
CA ASN A 36 10.65 3.77 -21.33
C ASN A 36 10.97 4.21 -19.88
N LEU A 37 10.18 3.80 -18.88
CA LEU A 37 10.45 4.13 -17.48
C LEU A 37 11.66 3.36 -16.91
N PHE A 38 12.04 2.24 -17.55
CA PHE A 38 13.21 1.43 -17.19
C PHE A 38 14.54 2.12 -17.55
N ALA A 39 14.60 2.79 -18.71
CA ALA A 39 15.81 3.50 -19.16
C ALA A 39 16.17 4.68 -18.25
N THR A 40 15.16 5.43 -17.76
CA THR A 40 15.37 6.59 -16.89
C THR A 40 15.75 6.19 -15.46
N ALA A 41 15.27 5.05 -14.96
CA ALA A 41 15.62 4.56 -13.62
C ALA A 41 17.03 3.95 -13.55
N LEU A 42 17.61 3.52 -14.68
CA LEU A 42 18.91 2.87 -14.77
C LEU A 42 20.01 3.71 -15.44
N GLY A 43 19.73 4.97 -15.80
CA GLY A 43 20.74 5.87 -16.39
C GLY A 43 21.29 5.42 -17.74
N MET A 44 20.54 4.61 -18.49
CA MET A 44 20.97 4.13 -19.81
C MET A 44 20.41 5.04 -20.90
N SER A 45 21.29 5.75 -21.61
CA SER A 45 20.93 6.49 -22.82
C SER A 45 20.93 5.55 -24.02
N SER A 46 19.75 5.32 -24.59
CA SER A 46 19.62 5.04 -26.02
C SER A 46 18.24 5.39 -26.52
N SER A 47 18.21 6.35 -27.44
CA SER A 47 17.08 6.76 -28.27
C SER A 47 16.62 5.60 -29.15
N SER A 48 15.38 5.16 -28.95
CA SER A 48 14.58 4.52 -29.99
C SER A 48 13.12 4.51 -29.53
N THR A 49 12.34 5.42 -30.11
CA THR A 49 10.88 5.42 -30.07
C THR A 49 10.35 4.13 -30.65
N VAL A 50 9.82 3.26 -29.81
CA VAL A 50 8.95 2.16 -30.25
C VAL A 50 7.51 2.63 -30.01
N GLU A 51 6.87 3.10 -31.08
CA GLU A 51 5.42 3.30 -31.12
C GLU A 51 4.76 1.92 -31.00
N GLY A 52 4.30 1.58 -29.80
CA GLY A 52 3.43 0.42 -29.58
C GLY A 52 2.04 0.71 -30.13
N LYS A 53 1.55 -0.19 -30.99
CA LYS A 53 0.20 -0.18 -31.59
C LYS A 53 -0.89 0.13 -30.56
N ASP A 54 -1.84 0.95 -31.00
CA ASP A 54 -3.03 1.35 -30.24
C ASP A 54 -3.80 0.14 -29.66
N GLY A 55 -4.11 0.19 -28.35
CA GLY A 55 -5.30 -0.48 -27.82
C GLY A 55 -5.18 -1.23 -26.49
N GLU A 56 -4.06 -1.89 -26.20
CA GLU A 56 -3.97 -2.80 -25.04
C GLU A 56 -3.32 -2.12 -23.82
N PHE A 57 -4.08 -2.02 -22.72
CA PHE A 57 -3.62 -1.45 -21.45
C PHE A 57 -4.02 -2.35 -20.28
N THR A 58 -3.03 -2.77 -19.50
CA THR A 58 -3.32 -3.43 -18.22
C THR A 58 -3.76 -2.39 -17.22
N GLU A 59 -5.02 -2.47 -16.76
CA GLU A 59 -5.50 -1.64 -15.65
C GLU A 59 -5.01 -2.21 -14.31
N VAL A 60 -4.29 -1.39 -13.55
CA VAL A 60 -3.86 -1.73 -12.19
C VAL A 60 -4.70 -0.95 -11.19
N VAL A 61 -5.38 -1.68 -10.30
CA VAL A 61 -6.11 -1.10 -9.16
C VAL A 61 -5.34 -1.38 -7.88
N VAL A 62 -4.83 -0.32 -7.25
CA VAL A 62 -4.09 -0.42 -5.99
C VAL A 62 -5.04 -0.23 -4.81
N VAL A 63 -5.02 -1.19 -3.89
CA VAL A 63 -5.85 -1.20 -2.68
C VAL A 63 -4.94 -1.28 -1.45
N ARG A 64 -5.12 -0.34 -0.51
CA ARG A 64 -4.49 -0.42 0.80
C ARG A 64 -5.26 -1.43 1.67
N HIS A 65 -4.54 -2.16 2.52
CA HIS A 65 -5.17 -3.01 3.53
C HIS A 65 -6.14 -2.22 4.43
N GLY A 66 -7.16 -2.89 4.96
CA GLY A 66 -8.08 -2.31 5.95
C GLY A 66 -7.38 -1.89 7.24
N GLU A 67 -8.07 -1.13 8.08
CA GLU A 67 -7.56 -0.68 9.38
C GLU A 67 -7.18 -1.85 10.31
N THR A 68 -6.09 -1.67 11.06
CA THR A 68 -5.65 -2.54 12.15
C THR A 68 -5.73 -1.80 13.48
N SER A 69 -5.73 -2.52 14.60
CA SER A 69 -5.64 -1.88 15.94
C SER A 69 -4.39 -0.99 16.08
N TRP A 70 -3.32 -1.34 15.37
CA TRP A 70 -2.08 -0.55 15.37
C TRP A 70 -2.22 0.76 14.60
N ASN A 71 -3.00 0.79 13.51
CA ASN A 71 -3.33 2.05 12.85
C ASN A 71 -4.13 2.97 13.77
N ALA A 72 -5.14 2.43 14.46
CA ALA A 72 -5.97 3.18 15.40
C ALA A 72 -5.15 3.79 16.55
N SER A 73 -4.17 3.03 17.05
CA SER A 73 -3.24 3.46 18.11
C SER A 73 -2.00 4.20 17.61
N ARG A 74 -1.89 4.50 16.31
CA ARG A 74 -0.73 5.18 15.69
C ARG A 74 0.62 4.49 15.95
N ILE A 75 0.62 3.17 15.96
CA ILE A 75 1.82 2.33 16.07
C ILE A 75 2.39 2.09 14.67
N ILE A 76 3.69 2.29 14.52
CA ILE A 76 4.44 2.06 13.27
C ILE A 76 4.54 0.55 13.05
N GLN A 77 4.02 0.04 11.93
CA GLN A 77 3.98 -1.41 11.68
C GLN A 77 5.19 -1.92 10.91
N GLY A 78 5.46 -1.33 9.74
CA GLY A 78 6.37 -1.90 8.76
C GLY A 78 6.04 -3.36 8.46
N HIS A 79 6.99 -4.27 8.67
CA HIS A 79 6.80 -5.71 8.44
C HIS A 79 6.18 -6.45 9.63
N LEU A 80 5.87 -5.79 10.75
CA LEU A 80 5.17 -6.44 11.85
C LEU A 80 3.73 -6.78 11.45
N ASP A 81 3.30 -7.96 11.87
CA ASP A 81 2.19 -8.67 11.24
C ASP A 81 0.87 -8.50 12.02
N ALA A 82 0.39 -7.25 12.06
CA ALA A 82 -0.89 -6.91 12.68
C ALA A 82 -2.10 -7.41 11.85
N GLU A 83 -3.14 -7.84 12.55
CA GLU A 83 -4.42 -8.26 11.96
C GLU A 83 -5.38 -7.08 11.75
N LEU A 84 -6.35 -7.25 10.85
CA LEU A 84 -7.42 -6.27 10.70
C LEU A 84 -8.24 -6.17 11.99
N ASN A 85 -8.66 -4.96 12.32
CA ASN A 85 -9.70 -4.78 13.32
C ASN A 85 -11.09 -4.88 12.66
N GLU A 86 -12.14 -4.72 13.44
CA GLU A 86 -13.51 -4.84 12.92
C GLU A 86 -13.84 -3.79 11.87
N ILE A 87 -13.35 -2.56 12.04
CA ILE A 87 -13.48 -1.48 11.05
C ILE A 87 -12.75 -1.86 9.76
N GLY A 88 -11.56 -2.43 9.85
CA GLY A 88 -10.77 -2.89 8.71
C GLY A 88 -11.44 -4.01 7.93
N ARG A 89 -12.10 -4.94 8.60
CA ARG A 89 -12.92 -5.98 7.94
C ARG A 89 -14.11 -5.38 7.19
N GLN A 90 -14.80 -4.41 7.79
CA GLN A 90 -15.88 -3.69 7.12
C GLN A 90 -15.39 -2.92 5.89
N GLN A 91 -14.22 -2.28 5.98
CA GLN A 91 -13.57 -1.61 4.85
C GLN A 91 -13.21 -2.59 3.74
N ALA A 92 -12.67 -3.76 4.09
CA ALA A 92 -12.35 -4.82 3.13
C ALA A 92 -13.60 -5.31 2.37
N VAL A 93 -14.73 -5.47 3.07
CA VAL A 93 -16.01 -5.82 2.44
C VAL A 93 -16.51 -4.70 1.52
N ALA A 94 -16.43 -3.43 1.95
CA ALA A 94 -16.88 -2.29 1.16
C ALA A 94 -16.10 -2.16 -0.17
N VAL A 95 -14.76 -2.27 -0.12
CA VAL A 95 -13.93 -2.22 -1.32
C VAL A 95 -14.17 -3.44 -2.20
N ALA A 96 -14.31 -4.64 -1.62
CA ALA A 96 -14.59 -5.87 -2.36
C ALA A 96 -15.90 -5.78 -3.15
N HIS A 97 -16.97 -5.28 -2.53
CA HIS A 97 -18.26 -5.07 -3.18
C HIS A 97 -18.21 -4.03 -4.30
N ARG A 98 -17.40 -2.97 -4.14
CA ARG A 98 -17.20 -1.99 -5.21
C ARG A 98 -16.44 -2.59 -6.39
N LEU A 99 -15.34 -3.30 -6.12
CA LEU A 99 -14.50 -3.89 -7.15
C LEU A 99 -15.22 -4.98 -7.96
N SER A 100 -16.08 -5.78 -7.32
CA SER A 100 -16.86 -6.81 -8.03
C SER A 100 -17.85 -6.23 -9.04
N LYS A 101 -18.26 -4.97 -8.87
CA LYS A 101 -19.17 -4.28 -9.80
C LYS A 101 -18.44 -3.45 -10.85
N GLU A 102 -17.44 -2.67 -10.43
CA GLU A 102 -16.83 -1.64 -11.28
C GLU A 102 -15.54 -2.10 -11.98
N ALA A 103 -14.69 -2.86 -11.30
CA ALA A 103 -13.34 -3.19 -11.81
C ALA A 103 -13.27 -4.60 -12.37
N LYS A 104 -13.97 -5.56 -11.74
CA LYS A 104 -14.00 -6.98 -12.11
C LYS A 104 -12.58 -7.52 -12.38
N PRO A 105 -11.69 -7.49 -11.37
CA PRO A 105 -10.30 -7.85 -11.58
C PRO A 105 -10.17 -9.29 -12.09
N ALA A 106 -9.26 -9.52 -13.03
CA ALA A 106 -8.92 -10.86 -13.52
C ALA A 106 -7.99 -11.62 -12.57
N ALA A 107 -7.22 -10.90 -11.75
CA ALA A 107 -6.29 -11.46 -10.78
C ALA A 107 -6.12 -10.53 -9.58
N ILE A 108 -5.71 -11.09 -8.44
CA ILE A 108 -5.38 -10.34 -7.23
C ILE A 108 -3.98 -10.74 -6.76
N TYR A 109 -3.14 -9.72 -6.56
CA TYR A 109 -1.82 -9.83 -5.95
C TYR A 109 -1.84 -9.11 -4.60
N SER A 110 -1.12 -9.64 -3.62
CA SER A 110 -1.04 -9.03 -2.30
C SER A 110 0.30 -9.28 -1.62
N SER A 111 0.63 -8.40 -0.69
CA SER A 111 1.57 -8.73 0.38
C SER A 111 1.07 -9.94 1.17
N ASP A 112 1.99 -10.75 1.67
CA ASP A 112 1.70 -11.87 2.56
C ASP A 112 1.46 -11.45 4.02
N LEU A 113 1.63 -10.18 4.38
CA LEU A 113 1.25 -9.66 5.71
C LEU A 113 -0.25 -9.83 5.95
N LYS A 114 -0.64 -10.35 7.12
CA LYS A 114 -2.00 -10.73 7.51
C LYS A 114 -3.05 -9.70 7.13
N ARG A 115 -2.84 -8.43 7.48
CA ARG A 115 -3.76 -7.32 7.13
C ARG A 115 -4.03 -7.19 5.63
N ALA A 116 -2.99 -7.30 4.81
CA ALA A 116 -3.11 -7.22 3.35
C ALA A 116 -3.70 -8.52 2.79
N ALA A 117 -3.28 -9.66 3.32
CA ALA A 117 -3.75 -10.97 2.90
C ALA A 117 -5.25 -11.18 3.21
N GLU A 118 -5.73 -10.75 4.37
CA GLU A 118 -7.14 -10.79 4.75
C GLU A 118 -8.00 -9.86 3.88
N THR A 119 -7.50 -8.65 3.61
CA THR A 119 -8.16 -7.72 2.68
C THR A 119 -8.28 -8.34 1.28
N ALA A 120 -7.18 -8.89 0.74
CA ALA A 120 -7.15 -9.49 -0.58
C ALA A 120 -8.03 -10.74 -0.70
N ARG A 121 -8.05 -11.61 0.31
CA ARG A 121 -8.95 -12.78 0.36
C ARG A 121 -10.41 -12.38 0.36
N THR A 122 -10.77 -11.32 1.08
CA THR A 122 -12.13 -10.77 1.06
C THR A 122 -12.51 -10.31 -0.35
N ILE A 123 -11.62 -9.58 -1.03
CA ILE A 123 -11.85 -9.13 -2.41
C ILE A 123 -12.00 -10.32 -3.37
N ALA A 124 -11.13 -11.33 -3.26
CA ALA A 124 -11.17 -12.53 -4.09
C ALA A 124 -12.51 -13.26 -3.98
N LYS A 125 -13.02 -13.42 -2.75
CA LYS A 125 -14.33 -14.03 -2.49
C LYS A 125 -15.48 -13.30 -3.19
N PHE A 126 -15.50 -11.97 -3.14
CA PHE A 126 -16.56 -11.17 -3.78
C PHE A 126 -16.43 -11.09 -5.31
N CYS A 127 -15.21 -11.22 -5.83
CA CYS A 127 -14.94 -11.21 -7.27
C CYS A 127 -14.98 -12.61 -7.91
N ASN A 128 -15.30 -13.65 -7.15
CA ASN A 128 -15.29 -15.05 -7.58
C ASN A 128 -13.95 -15.51 -8.17
N LEU A 129 -12.84 -15.03 -7.60
CA LEU A 129 -11.50 -15.45 -7.99
C LEU A 129 -11.02 -16.61 -7.09
N PRO A 130 -10.44 -17.68 -7.67
CA PRO A 130 -10.12 -18.89 -6.91
C PRO A 130 -8.93 -18.71 -5.96
N ASN A 131 -8.02 -17.79 -6.26
CA ASN A 131 -6.78 -17.60 -5.50
C ASN A 131 -6.32 -16.14 -5.45
N VAL A 132 -5.54 -15.83 -4.41
CA VAL A 132 -4.73 -14.62 -4.29
C VAL A 132 -3.27 -15.04 -4.49
N VAL A 133 -2.53 -14.28 -5.29
CA VAL A 133 -1.08 -14.48 -5.43
C VAL A 133 -0.36 -13.61 -4.41
N PHE A 134 0.39 -14.24 -3.51
CA PHE A 134 1.16 -13.52 -2.50
C PHE A 134 2.59 -13.27 -2.98
N ASP A 135 3.08 -12.05 -2.80
CA ASP A 135 4.44 -11.66 -3.15
C ASP A 135 5.04 -10.76 -2.05
N PRO A 136 6.11 -11.19 -1.36
CA PRO A 136 6.80 -10.36 -0.36
C PRO A 136 7.32 -9.02 -0.90
N ALA A 137 7.53 -8.89 -2.21
CA ALA A 137 7.91 -7.62 -2.83
C ALA A 137 6.82 -6.53 -2.71
N LEU A 138 5.58 -6.89 -2.36
CA LEU A 138 4.46 -5.98 -2.12
C LEU A 138 4.30 -5.60 -0.64
N ARG A 139 5.17 -6.08 0.26
CA ARG A 139 5.13 -5.70 1.68
C ARG A 139 5.28 -4.18 1.85
N GLU A 140 4.76 -3.66 2.95
CA GLU A 140 5.03 -2.29 3.41
C GLU A 140 6.55 -2.06 3.50
N ARG A 141 7.02 -0.81 3.55
CA ARG A 141 8.43 -0.54 3.86
C ARG A 141 8.86 -1.24 5.16
N HIS A 142 10.03 -1.88 5.19
CA HIS A 142 10.65 -2.28 6.45
C HIS A 142 11.11 -1.01 7.18
N ILE A 143 10.53 -0.70 8.34
CA ILE A 143 10.79 0.57 9.05
C ILE A 143 11.81 0.37 10.19
N GLY A 144 12.56 -0.73 10.15
CA GLY A 144 13.68 -0.96 11.06
C GLY A 144 13.29 -0.88 12.54
N ASP A 145 14.12 -0.23 13.33
CA ASP A 145 14.02 -0.19 14.79
C ASP A 145 12.80 0.57 15.34
N VAL A 146 12.09 1.34 14.50
CA VAL A 146 10.89 2.08 14.96
C VAL A 146 9.60 1.27 14.82
N GLN A 147 9.65 0.06 14.23
CA GLN A 147 8.49 -0.82 14.17
C GLN A 147 8.05 -1.22 15.59
N GLY A 148 6.74 -1.24 15.84
CA GLY A 148 6.17 -1.55 17.16
C GLY A 148 6.03 -0.34 18.08
N LEU A 149 6.66 0.79 17.75
CA LEU A 149 6.59 2.00 18.56
C LEU A 149 5.49 2.95 18.09
N THR A 150 4.94 3.72 19.02
CA THR A 150 4.20 4.92 18.64
C THR A 150 5.18 5.98 18.10
N LEU A 151 4.68 6.98 17.38
CA LEU A 151 5.52 8.10 16.96
C LEU A 151 6.19 8.82 18.14
N GLN A 152 5.52 8.88 19.30
CA GLN A 152 6.07 9.55 20.48
C GLN A 152 7.20 8.74 21.12
N ASP A 153 7.04 7.43 21.17
CA ASP A 153 8.04 6.53 21.76
C ASP A 153 9.24 6.40 20.82
N ALA A 154 9.02 6.35 19.50
CA ALA A 154 10.09 6.32 18.50
C ALA A 154 11.04 7.53 18.61
N VAL A 155 10.52 8.73 18.89
CA VAL A 155 11.33 9.93 19.11
C VAL A 155 12.24 9.79 20.34
N LYS A 156 11.75 9.14 21.41
CA LYS A 156 12.47 9.02 22.68
C LYS A 156 13.44 7.85 22.68
N GLU A 157 12.99 6.69 22.23
CA GLU A 157 13.70 5.42 22.33
C GLU A 157 14.66 5.19 21.17
N LYS A 158 14.31 5.68 19.98
CA LYS A 158 15.03 5.41 18.72
C LYS A 158 15.20 6.70 17.89
N PRO A 159 15.80 7.78 18.44
CA PRO A 159 15.83 9.10 17.80
C PRO A 159 16.49 9.09 16.42
N GLU A 160 17.59 8.35 16.23
CA GLU A 160 18.26 8.25 14.93
C GLU A 160 17.42 7.49 13.90
N ALA A 161 16.77 6.40 14.31
CA ALA A 161 15.88 5.65 13.44
C ALA A 161 14.62 6.44 13.08
N TYR A 162 14.06 7.18 14.03
CA TYR A 162 12.97 8.10 13.80
C TYR A 162 13.36 9.21 12.83
N LYS A 163 14.54 9.83 13.01
CA LYS A 163 15.05 10.87 12.10
C LYS A 163 15.24 10.33 10.68
N ALA A 164 15.78 9.12 10.53
CA ALA A 164 15.90 8.46 9.24
C ALA A 164 14.53 8.13 8.63
N PHE A 165 13.57 7.67 9.43
CA PHE A 165 12.21 7.38 9.00
C PHE A 165 11.47 8.62 8.49
N MET A 166 11.60 9.75 9.18
CA MET A 166 10.99 11.04 8.81
C MET A 166 11.75 11.79 7.69
N SER A 167 12.90 11.27 7.26
CA SER A 167 13.72 11.87 6.21
C SER A 167 13.07 11.72 4.83
N HIS A 168 13.21 12.75 4.00
CA HIS A 168 12.80 12.73 2.59
C HIS A 168 13.93 12.23 1.65
N LYS A 169 15.12 11.93 2.18
CA LYS A 169 16.24 11.38 1.39
C LYS A 169 15.89 9.98 0.93
N ARG A 170 15.84 9.76 -0.39
CA ARG A 170 15.35 8.50 -0.95
C ARG A 170 16.27 7.31 -0.73
N ASN A 171 17.58 7.55 -0.70
CA ASN A 171 18.62 6.54 -0.48
C ASN A 171 18.94 6.28 1.01
N GLN A 172 18.24 6.95 1.94
CA GLN A 172 18.49 6.81 3.37
C GLN A 172 17.81 5.54 3.91
N GLN A 173 18.62 4.56 4.34
CA GLN A 173 18.15 3.42 5.12
C GLN A 173 17.79 3.83 6.55
N ILE A 174 16.90 3.05 7.17
CA ILE A 174 16.50 3.24 8.57
C ILE A 174 17.29 2.22 9.43
N PRO A 175 17.95 2.63 10.52
CA PRO A 175 18.56 1.71 11.49
C PRO A 175 17.67 0.54 11.88
N GLY A 176 18.26 -0.63 12.17
CA GLY A 176 17.52 -1.87 12.41
C GLY A 176 17.19 -2.66 11.14
N GLY A 177 17.98 -2.47 10.06
CA GLY A 177 17.74 -3.14 8.77
C GLY A 177 16.54 -2.58 8.00
N GLY A 178 16.11 -1.36 8.30
CA GLY A 178 15.03 -0.69 7.59
C GLY A 178 15.43 -0.21 6.19
N GLU A 179 14.48 -0.32 5.27
CA GLU A 179 14.66 0.01 3.87
C GLU A 179 14.76 1.52 3.66
N SER A 180 15.48 1.91 2.62
CA SER A 180 15.34 3.23 2.00
C SER A 180 14.10 3.32 1.12
N LEU A 181 13.70 4.52 0.71
CA LEU A 181 12.59 4.68 -0.25
C LEU A 181 12.97 4.14 -1.63
N ASP A 182 14.24 4.20 -2.02
CA ASP A 182 14.71 3.64 -3.29
C ASP A 182 14.65 2.11 -3.30
N GLN A 183 15.06 1.44 -2.22
CA GLN A 183 14.93 -0.02 -2.10
C GLN A 183 13.47 -0.48 -2.14
N LEU A 184 12.59 0.21 -1.40
CA LEU A 184 11.14 -0.03 -1.47
C LEU A 184 10.62 0.15 -2.90
N SER A 185 10.99 1.26 -3.55
CA SER A 185 10.56 1.57 -4.91
C SER A 185 11.04 0.51 -5.90
N GLU A 186 12.30 0.11 -5.83
CA GLU A 186 12.91 -0.88 -6.73
C GLU A 186 12.16 -2.21 -6.68
N ARG A 187 11.94 -2.77 -5.49
CA ARG A 187 11.23 -4.06 -5.37
C ARG A 187 9.76 -3.97 -5.78
N CYS A 188 9.04 -2.92 -5.36
CA CYS A 188 7.62 -2.77 -5.66
C CYS A 188 7.38 -2.56 -7.15
N VAL A 189 8.20 -1.73 -7.78
CA VAL A 189 8.12 -1.43 -9.21
C VAL A 189 8.51 -2.66 -10.02
N SER A 190 9.59 -3.36 -9.67
CA SER A 190 9.99 -4.61 -10.33
C SER A 190 8.89 -5.68 -10.27
N CYS A 191 8.23 -5.84 -9.11
CA CYS A 191 7.09 -6.74 -8.96
C CYS A 191 5.92 -6.30 -9.85
N LEU A 192 5.57 -5.01 -9.85
CA LEU A 192 4.48 -4.48 -10.65
C LEU A 192 4.69 -4.69 -12.15
N TYR A 193 5.92 -4.51 -12.65
CA TYR A 193 6.26 -4.83 -14.04
C TYR A 193 5.98 -6.29 -14.38
N LYS A 194 6.45 -7.23 -13.55
CA LYS A 194 6.21 -8.67 -13.75
C LYS A 194 4.73 -9.02 -13.73
N ILE A 195 3.92 -8.31 -12.93
CA ILE A 195 2.47 -8.49 -12.91
C ILE A 195 1.87 -7.98 -14.22
N VAL A 196 2.21 -6.78 -14.66
CA VAL A 196 1.70 -6.20 -15.90
C VAL A 196 2.06 -7.06 -17.12
N GLU A 197 3.30 -7.57 -17.18
CA GLU A 197 3.72 -8.47 -18.27
C GLU A 197 2.92 -9.78 -18.33
N LYS A 198 2.46 -10.28 -17.18
CA LYS A 198 1.62 -11.49 -17.09
C LYS A 198 0.16 -11.24 -17.49
N HIS A 199 -0.29 -9.98 -17.50
CA HIS A 199 -1.68 -9.58 -17.72
C HIS A 199 -1.80 -8.52 -18.83
N ARG A 200 -1.08 -8.72 -19.94
CA ARG A 200 -1.20 -7.85 -21.12
C ARG A 200 -2.60 -7.98 -21.76
N GLY A 201 -3.12 -6.87 -22.27
CA GLY A 201 -4.52 -6.70 -22.71
C GLY A 201 -5.29 -5.78 -21.77
#